data_AF-A0A8T0H5N7-F1
#
_entry.id   AF-A0A8T0H5N7-F1
#
_cell.length_a   1.000
_cell.length_b   1.000
_cell.length_c   1.000
_cell.angle_alpha   90.00
_cell.angle_beta   90.00
_cell.angle_gamma   90.00
#
_symmetry.space_group_name_H-M   'P 1'
#
loop_
_entity.id
_entity.type
_entity.pdbx_description
1 polymer ?
#
loop_
_entity_poly.entity_id
_entity_poly.type
_entity_poly.pdbx_seq_one_letter_code
_entity_poly.pdbx_strand_id
1 'polypeptide(L)'
;MYPGVFTRPGEPSLTMSEYEEKRRKKRMWLTIALLIVVVIIIVVILALTIFKAREPKLGINSIDIETFSIGVDSLNMSLLLDITVYNPNRADFTYSESVARMFYYGDAVGQAFIPAGTIKSKADEFLSVLLFVEAARVLVNEHLPGNIVSGILPVVATTTLNGIVRVFGVFKHHAVTTSDCDITVFVANATLQSFNCKHAVKL
;
A
#
# COMPACT_ATOMS: atom_id res chain seq x y z
N MET A 1 16.60 33.98 74.09
CA MET A 1 15.44 34.25 73.21
C MET A 1 15.28 33.03 72.30
N TYR A 2 14.43 32.07 72.66
CA TYR A 2 14.21 30.85 71.87
C TYR A 2 13.14 31.12 70.79
N PRO A 3 13.28 30.60 69.56
CA PRO A 3 12.23 30.77 68.55
C PRO A 3 11.04 29.88 68.91
N GLY A 4 9.86 30.49 68.99
CA GLY A 4 8.61 29.82 69.34
C GLY A 4 8.18 28.84 68.26
N VAL A 5 7.84 27.62 68.67
CA VAL A 5 7.23 26.60 67.82
C VAL A 5 5.73 26.82 67.83
N PHE A 6 5.14 27.13 66.67
CA PHE A 6 3.69 27.18 66.49
C PHE A 6 3.20 25.76 66.16
N THR A 7 2.58 25.08 67.12
CA THR A 7 1.93 23.77 66.90
C THR A 7 0.40 23.93 66.91
N ARG A 8 -0.27 23.46 65.84
CA ARG A 8 -1.70 23.15 65.88
C ARG A 8 -1.91 21.78 66.55
N PRO A 9 -2.99 21.57 67.32
CA PRO A 9 -3.19 20.31 68.03
C PRO A 9 -3.61 19.21 67.05
N GLY A 10 -2.86 18.10 67.03
CA GLY A 10 -3.19 16.89 66.28
C GLY A 10 -2.28 16.52 65.10
N GLU A 11 -1.35 17.40 64.69
CA GLU A 11 -0.34 17.09 63.67
C GLU A 11 1.01 16.75 64.33
N PRO A 12 1.71 15.69 63.88
CA PRO A 12 3.05 15.38 64.39
C PRO A 12 4.01 16.55 64.12
N SER A 13 4.69 17.03 65.17
CA SER A 13 5.69 18.09 65.08
C SER A 13 6.94 17.58 64.35
N LEU A 14 6.91 17.62 63.02
CA LEU A 14 8.03 17.30 62.16
C LEU A 14 9.16 18.31 62.37
N THR A 15 10.37 17.81 62.62
CA THR A 15 11.57 18.63 62.72
C THR A 15 11.88 19.28 61.36
N MET A 16 12.49 20.47 61.37
CA MET A 16 12.75 21.25 60.15
C MET A 16 13.61 20.45 59.13
N SER A 17 14.49 19.56 59.62
CA SER A 17 15.30 18.63 58.82
C SER A 17 14.48 17.54 58.12
N GLU A 18 13.47 16.95 58.78
CA GLU A 18 12.58 15.97 58.17
C GLU A 18 11.69 16.59 57.07
N TYR A 19 11.32 17.86 57.24
CA TYR A 19 10.57 18.61 56.23
C TYR A 19 11.40 18.85 54.96
N GLU A 20 12.68 19.19 55.10
CA GLU A 20 13.61 19.37 53.97
C GLU A 20 13.91 18.05 53.25
N GLU A 21 14.09 16.95 54.00
CA GLU A 21 14.33 15.63 53.41
C GLU A 21 13.12 15.14 52.60
N LYS A 22 11.89 15.31 53.12
CA LYS A 22 10.65 15.03 52.38
C LYS A 22 10.56 15.88 51.12
N ARG A 23 10.93 17.16 51.19
CA ARG A 23 10.91 18.09 50.04
C ARG A 23 11.95 17.71 48.99
N ARG A 24 13.15 17.26 49.41
CA ARG A 24 14.22 16.78 48.53
C ARG A 24 13.86 15.47 47.85
N LYS A 25 13.31 14.50 48.59
CA LYS A 25 12.75 13.24 48.04
C LYS A 25 11.62 13.55 47.06
N LYS A 26 10.68 14.43 47.39
CA LYS A 26 9.59 14.83 46.49
C LYS A 26 10.09 15.47 45.20
N ARG A 27 11.08 16.37 45.27
CA ARG A 27 11.73 16.96 44.08
C ARG A 27 12.43 15.88 43.23
N MET A 28 13.12 14.94 43.86
CA MET A 28 13.78 13.82 43.17
C MET A 28 12.75 12.93 42.43
N TRP A 29 11.65 12.57 43.10
CA TRP A 29 10.56 11.81 42.47
C TRP A 29 9.89 12.57 41.32
N LEU A 30 9.71 13.89 41.44
CA LEU A 30 9.19 14.73 40.36
C LEU A 30 10.14 14.76 39.16
N THR A 31 11.46 14.88 39.38
CA THR A 31 12.44 14.84 38.29
C THR A 31 12.50 13.49 37.60
N ILE A 32 12.40 12.39 38.36
CA ILE A 32 12.36 11.03 37.80
C ILE A 32 11.08 10.83 36.99
N ALA A 33 9.92 11.25 37.53
CA ALA A 33 8.65 11.17 36.82
C ALA A 33 8.68 11.97 35.51
N LEU A 34 9.23 13.19 35.52
CA LEU A 34 9.40 14.00 34.32
C LEU A 34 10.29 13.30 33.28
N LEU A 35 11.41 12.71 33.71
CA LEU A 35 12.31 11.98 32.82
C LEU A 35 11.62 10.78 32.18
N ILE A 36 10.87 9.99 32.96
CA ILE A 36 10.10 8.85 32.46
C ILE A 36 9.08 9.31 31.41
N VAL A 37 8.35 10.40 31.66
CA VAL A 37 7.39 10.95 30.70
C VAL A 37 8.08 11.34 29.39
N VAL A 38 9.23 12.00 29.46
CA VAL A 38 10.01 12.37 28.26
C VAL A 38 10.45 11.13 27.47
N VAL A 39 10.96 10.08 28.16
CA VAL A 39 11.35 8.83 27.50
C VAL A 39 10.17 8.15 26.82
N ILE A 40 9.01 8.11 27.47
CA ILE A 40 7.79 7.53 26.88
C ILE A 40 7.40 8.30 25.61
N ILE A 41 7.41 9.64 25.65
CA ILE A 41 7.09 10.48 24.48
C ILE A 41 8.05 10.17 23.32
N ILE A 42 9.35 10.06 23.59
CA ILE A 42 10.35 9.72 22.56
C ILE A 42 10.06 8.34 21.95
N VAL A 43 9.81 7.33 22.78
CA VAL A 43 9.48 5.97 22.31
C VAL A 43 8.22 5.96 21.46
N VAL A 44 7.17 6.71 21.85
CA VAL A 44 5.94 6.84 21.07
C VAL A 44 6.21 7.49 19.71
N ILE A 45 6.98 8.58 19.67
CA ILE A 45 7.35 9.24 18.40
C ILE A 45 8.16 8.28 17.51
N LEU A 46 9.11 7.55 18.07
CA LEU A 46 9.89 6.55 17.32
C LEU A 46 9.01 5.42 16.78
N ALA A 47 8.06 4.92 17.59
CA ALA A 47 7.11 3.91 17.14
C ALA A 47 6.25 4.43 15.97
N LEU A 48 5.67 5.63 16.09
CA LEU A 48 4.83 6.21 15.05
C LEU A 48 5.61 6.50 13.76
N THR A 49 6.87 6.93 13.87
CA THR A 49 7.71 7.22 12.70
C THR A 49 8.15 5.95 11.98
N ILE A 50 8.46 4.88 12.71
CA ILE A 50 8.91 3.59 12.14
C ILE A 50 7.74 2.81 11.51
N PHE A 51 6.57 2.81 12.16
CA PHE A 51 5.39 2.08 11.71
C PHE A 51 4.44 2.91 10.84
N LYS A 52 4.92 4.04 10.31
CA LYS A 52 4.15 4.83 9.35
C LYS A 52 3.77 3.98 8.14
N ALA A 53 2.46 3.81 7.93
CA ALA A 53 1.92 3.10 6.79
C ALA A 53 2.34 3.79 5.47
N ARG A 54 2.66 2.97 4.47
CA ARG A 54 3.09 3.32 3.13
C ARG A 54 2.32 2.48 2.14
N GLU A 55 2.08 3.01 0.96
CA GLU A 55 1.43 2.25 -0.10
C GLU A 55 2.34 1.12 -0.61
N PRO A 56 1.80 -0.08 -0.86
CA PRO A 56 2.49 -1.12 -1.60
C PRO A 56 2.91 -0.63 -2.99
N LYS A 57 4.01 -1.16 -3.49
CA LYS A 57 4.48 -0.86 -4.84
C LYS A 57 4.15 -2.04 -5.74
N LEU A 58 3.36 -1.81 -6.76
CA LEU A 58 3.11 -2.78 -7.82
C LEU A 58 4.16 -2.57 -8.92
N GLY A 59 4.75 -3.65 -9.42
CA GLY A 59 5.65 -3.67 -10.57
C GLY A 59 5.19 -4.73 -11.56
N ILE A 60 5.31 -4.46 -12.87
CA ILE A 60 5.08 -5.48 -13.91
C ILE A 60 6.44 -5.96 -14.41
N ASN A 61 6.66 -7.26 -14.35
CA ASN A 61 7.92 -7.90 -14.70
C ASN A 61 7.95 -8.26 -16.18
N SER A 62 6.87 -8.89 -16.65
CA SER A 62 6.70 -9.35 -18.04
C SER A 62 5.23 -9.37 -18.43
N ILE A 63 5.00 -9.33 -19.75
CA ILE A 63 3.69 -9.48 -20.37
C ILE A 63 3.85 -10.45 -21.52
N ASP A 64 3.19 -11.59 -21.42
CA ASP A 64 3.20 -12.63 -22.46
C ASP A 64 1.85 -12.70 -23.14
N ILE A 65 1.87 -12.93 -24.46
CA ILE A 65 0.66 -13.13 -25.26
C ILE A 65 0.41 -14.64 -25.32
N GLU A 66 -0.60 -15.10 -24.58
CA GLU A 66 -0.97 -16.51 -24.52
C GLU A 66 -1.77 -16.94 -25.75
N THR A 67 -2.74 -16.11 -26.13
CA THR A 67 -3.53 -16.34 -27.33
C THR A 67 -3.73 -15.03 -28.06
N PHE A 68 -3.67 -15.11 -29.39
CA PHE A 68 -4.02 -14.01 -30.28
C PHE A 68 -4.51 -14.60 -31.61
N SER A 69 -5.72 -14.26 -32.00
CA SER A 69 -6.23 -14.53 -33.33
C SER A 69 -7.16 -13.41 -33.75
N ILE A 70 -7.00 -12.97 -34.99
CA ILE A 70 -7.83 -11.93 -35.60
C ILE A 70 -8.33 -12.45 -36.95
N GLY A 71 -9.63 -12.34 -37.15
CA GLY A 71 -10.35 -12.67 -38.37
C GLY A 71 -11.28 -11.53 -38.74
N VAL A 72 -12.08 -11.75 -39.79
CA VAL A 72 -12.98 -10.71 -40.32
C VAL A 72 -14.00 -10.25 -39.27
N ASP A 73 -14.53 -11.19 -38.48
CA ASP A 73 -15.56 -10.95 -37.45
C ASP A 73 -15.18 -11.52 -36.07
N SER A 74 -13.91 -11.84 -35.84
CA SER A 74 -13.47 -12.49 -34.60
C SER A 74 -12.13 -11.95 -34.12
N LEU A 75 -12.02 -11.66 -32.83
CA LEU A 75 -10.77 -11.26 -32.18
C LEU A 75 -10.66 -11.99 -30.84
N ASN A 76 -9.74 -12.93 -30.72
CA ASN A 76 -9.43 -13.55 -29.44
C ASN A 76 -8.05 -13.11 -29.01
N MET A 77 -7.93 -12.61 -27.79
CA MET A 77 -6.65 -12.19 -27.24
C MET A 77 -6.63 -12.44 -25.74
N SER A 78 -5.53 -13.02 -25.25
CA SER A 78 -5.27 -13.15 -23.82
C SER A 78 -3.83 -12.78 -23.49
N LEU A 79 -3.66 -12.01 -22.42
CA LEU A 79 -2.37 -11.57 -21.92
C LEU A 79 -2.12 -12.18 -20.54
N LEU A 80 -0.96 -12.80 -20.35
CA LEU A 80 -0.46 -13.20 -19.05
C LEU A 80 0.46 -12.10 -18.52
N LEU A 81 0.10 -11.50 -17.39
CA LEU A 81 0.87 -10.46 -16.73
C LEU A 81 1.53 -11.06 -15.50
N ASP A 82 2.86 -11.00 -15.45
CA ASP A 82 3.60 -11.31 -14.23
C ASP A 82 3.86 -10.02 -13.45
N ILE A 83 3.27 -9.97 -12.26
CA ILE A 83 3.21 -8.80 -11.41
C ILE A 83 3.95 -9.09 -10.10
N THR A 84 4.78 -8.15 -9.67
CA THR A 84 5.38 -8.17 -8.33
C THR A 84 4.72 -7.10 -7.48
N VAL A 85 4.27 -7.46 -6.29
CA VAL A 85 3.75 -6.49 -5.31
C VAL A 85 4.68 -6.46 -4.11
N TYR A 86 5.36 -5.33 -3.92
CA TYR A 86 6.23 -5.08 -2.79
C TYR A 86 5.47 -4.40 -1.65
N ASN A 87 5.57 -4.93 -0.44
CA ASN A 87 5.08 -4.28 0.76
C ASN A 87 6.21 -3.52 1.51
N PRO A 88 6.30 -2.18 1.39
CA PRO A 88 7.32 -1.41 2.10
C PRO A 88 7.02 -1.24 3.60
N ASN A 89 5.88 -1.71 4.11
CA ASN A 89 5.50 -1.57 5.51
C ASN A 89 6.26 -2.55 6.40
N ARG A 90 6.43 -2.17 7.67
CA ARG A 90 6.89 -3.09 8.73
C ARG A 90 5.74 -3.89 9.36
N ALA A 91 4.67 -4.07 8.59
CA ALA A 91 3.42 -4.69 8.96
C ALA A 91 2.86 -5.40 7.73
N ASP A 92 2.08 -6.45 7.97
CA ASP A 92 1.45 -7.23 6.90
C ASP A 92 0.42 -6.36 6.17
N PHE A 93 0.43 -6.46 4.83
CA PHE A 93 -0.55 -5.86 3.94
C PHE A 93 -1.47 -6.95 3.42
N THR A 94 -2.75 -6.88 3.79
CA THR A 94 -3.78 -7.81 3.33
C THR A 94 -4.65 -7.10 2.29
N TYR A 95 -4.73 -7.65 1.08
CA TYR A 95 -5.55 -7.12 -0.01
C TYR A 95 -6.78 -7.98 -0.25
N SER A 96 -7.88 -7.34 -0.63
CA SER A 96 -9.13 -8.02 -0.98
C SER A 96 -9.11 -8.51 -2.42
N GLU A 97 -10.08 -9.36 -2.76
CA GLU A 97 -10.37 -9.71 -4.15
C GLU A 97 -10.49 -8.43 -4.99
N SER A 98 -9.79 -8.43 -6.11
CA SER A 98 -9.60 -7.26 -6.96
C SER A 98 -9.71 -7.67 -8.44
N VAL A 99 -9.87 -6.69 -9.32
CA VAL A 99 -10.04 -6.93 -10.76
C VAL A 99 -9.05 -6.05 -11.52
N ALA A 100 -8.22 -6.68 -12.36
CA ALA A 100 -7.47 -5.98 -13.39
C ALA A 100 -8.36 -5.82 -14.63
N ARG A 101 -8.30 -4.65 -15.28
CA ARG A 101 -9.12 -4.32 -16.45
C ARG A 101 -8.25 -3.97 -17.62
N MET A 102 -8.70 -4.34 -18.81
CA MET A 102 -8.08 -3.94 -20.07
C MET A 102 -9.00 -2.98 -20.82
N PHE A 103 -8.40 -1.95 -21.41
CA PHE A 103 -9.07 -0.90 -22.14
C PHE A 103 -8.52 -0.78 -23.56
N TYR A 104 -9.41 -0.49 -24.50
CA TYR A 104 -9.08 -0.14 -25.87
C TYR A 104 -9.69 1.22 -26.18
N TYR A 105 -8.87 2.25 -26.39
CA TYR A 105 -9.32 3.64 -26.57
C TYR A 105 -10.34 4.13 -25.52
N GLY A 106 -10.21 3.67 -24.27
CA GLY A 106 -11.08 4.04 -23.15
C GLY A 106 -12.27 3.10 -22.92
N ASP A 107 -12.60 2.22 -23.87
CA ASP A 107 -13.63 1.20 -23.70
C ASP A 107 -13.08 0.02 -22.90
N ALA A 108 -13.81 -0.42 -21.87
CA ALA A 108 -13.43 -1.61 -21.11
C ALA A 108 -13.69 -2.85 -21.96
N VAL A 109 -12.61 -3.49 -22.41
CA VAL A 109 -12.63 -4.64 -23.33
C VAL A 109 -12.14 -5.93 -22.69
N GLY A 110 -11.76 -5.94 -21.42
CA GLY A 110 -11.30 -7.17 -20.79
C GLY A 110 -11.12 -7.06 -19.29
N GLN A 111 -11.05 -8.20 -18.61
CA GLN A 111 -10.82 -8.25 -17.17
C GLN A 111 -10.16 -9.55 -16.71
N ALA A 112 -9.51 -9.49 -15.55
CA ALA A 112 -8.94 -10.62 -14.84
C ALA A 112 -9.22 -10.49 -13.35
N PHE A 113 -9.50 -11.63 -12.70
CA PHE A 113 -9.71 -11.68 -11.27
C PHE A 113 -8.39 -11.92 -10.54
N ILE A 114 -8.16 -11.15 -9.48
CA ILE A 114 -7.03 -11.30 -8.57
C ILE A 114 -7.61 -11.72 -7.21
N PRO A 115 -7.29 -12.92 -6.71
CA PRO A 115 -7.82 -13.41 -5.44
C PRO A 115 -7.29 -12.58 -4.27
N ALA A 116 -7.98 -12.60 -3.13
CA ALA A 116 -7.48 -11.96 -1.91
C ALA A 116 -6.19 -12.64 -1.41
N GLY A 117 -5.26 -11.85 -0.86
CA GLY A 117 -3.98 -12.35 -0.38
C GLY A 117 -3.36 -11.49 0.72
N THR A 118 -2.17 -11.87 1.17
CA THR A 118 -1.46 -11.15 2.24
C THR A 118 0.04 -11.16 2.01
N ILE A 119 0.60 -9.96 1.84
CA ILE A 119 2.03 -9.73 1.67
C ILE A 119 2.64 -9.42 3.03
N LYS A 120 3.65 -10.20 3.41
CA LYS A 120 4.36 -10.02 4.68
C LYS A 120 5.10 -8.68 4.73
N SER A 121 5.33 -8.21 5.95
CA SER A 121 6.17 -7.04 6.21
C SER A 121 7.49 -7.10 5.43
N LYS A 122 7.81 -6.06 4.65
CA LYS A 122 9.05 -5.95 3.86
C LYS A 122 9.27 -7.06 2.82
N ALA A 123 8.22 -7.76 2.42
CA ALA A 123 8.28 -8.84 1.44
C ALA A 123 7.67 -8.44 0.09
N ASP A 124 7.99 -9.25 -0.91
CA ASP A 124 7.41 -9.25 -2.25
C ASP A 124 6.49 -10.46 -2.41
N GLU A 125 5.41 -10.28 -3.17
CA GLU A 125 4.53 -11.37 -3.63
C GLU A 125 4.44 -11.32 -5.16
N PHE A 126 4.63 -12.48 -5.79
CA PHE A 126 4.54 -12.63 -7.24
C PHE A 126 3.14 -13.14 -7.61
N LEU A 127 2.51 -12.50 -8.58
CA LEU A 127 1.16 -12.78 -9.05
C LEU A 127 1.18 -12.94 -10.57
N SER A 128 0.64 -14.04 -11.07
CA SER A 128 0.40 -14.23 -12.50
C SER A 128 -1.08 -14.02 -12.80
N VAL A 129 -1.38 -13.03 -13.63
CA VAL A 129 -2.74 -12.55 -13.90
C VAL A 129 -3.06 -12.73 -15.38
N LEU A 130 -4.05 -13.57 -15.69
CA LEU A 130 -4.47 -13.84 -17.05
C LEU A 130 -5.65 -12.95 -17.45
N LEU A 131 -5.39 -11.96 -18.30
CA LEU A 131 -6.39 -11.04 -18.86
C LEU A 131 -6.98 -11.60 -20.14
N PHE A 132 -8.32 -11.64 -20.21
CA PHE A 132 -9.06 -12.03 -21.40
C PHE A 132 -9.70 -10.80 -22.05
N VAL A 133 -9.58 -10.72 -23.37
CA VAL A 133 -10.22 -9.68 -24.19
C VAL A 133 -11.59 -10.17 -24.67
N GLU A 134 -12.61 -9.35 -24.45
CA GLU A 134 -13.95 -9.46 -24.97
C GLU A 134 -13.99 -8.94 -26.41
N ALA A 135 -13.77 -9.85 -27.35
CA ALA A 135 -13.75 -9.64 -28.80
C ALA A 135 -14.78 -8.62 -29.30
N ALA A 136 -16.03 -8.81 -28.88
CA ALA A 136 -17.18 -8.05 -29.36
C ALA A 136 -17.05 -6.54 -29.11
N ARG A 137 -16.36 -6.14 -28.02
CA ARG A 137 -16.18 -4.73 -27.66
C ARG A 137 -15.05 -4.07 -28.44
N VAL A 138 -14.02 -4.83 -28.78
CA VAL A 138 -12.92 -4.33 -29.63
C VAL A 138 -13.40 -4.19 -31.07
N LEU A 139 -14.13 -5.18 -31.58
CA LEU A 139 -14.60 -5.23 -32.98
C LEU A 139 -15.51 -4.06 -33.38
N VAL A 140 -16.27 -3.50 -32.43
CA VAL A 140 -17.18 -2.38 -32.69
C VAL A 140 -16.53 -1.01 -32.53
N ASN A 141 -15.28 -0.95 -32.07
CA ASN A 141 -14.58 0.32 -31.86
C ASN A 141 -14.04 0.89 -33.17
N GLU A 142 -14.28 2.17 -33.40
CA GLU A 142 -13.96 2.88 -34.66
C GLU A 142 -12.46 2.92 -35.00
N HIS A 143 -11.58 2.74 -34.01
CA HIS A 143 -10.13 2.80 -34.19
C HIS A 143 -9.54 1.49 -34.72
N LEU A 144 -10.28 0.38 -34.62
CA LEU A 144 -9.77 -0.95 -34.96
C LEU A 144 -9.31 -1.08 -36.42
N PRO A 145 -10.07 -0.64 -37.44
CA PRO A 145 -9.63 -0.76 -38.83
C PRO A 145 -8.30 -0.05 -39.11
N GLY A 146 -8.13 1.16 -38.56
CA GLY A 146 -6.89 1.92 -38.69
C GLY A 146 -5.72 1.24 -38.01
N ASN A 147 -5.95 0.65 -36.84
CA ASN A 147 -4.96 -0.11 -36.08
C ASN A 147 -4.54 -1.39 -36.81
N ILE A 148 -5.47 -2.13 -37.40
CA ILE A 148 -5.17 -3.30 -38.25
C ILE A 148 -4.29 -2.90 -39.44
N VAL A 149 -4.62 -1.82 -40.14
CA VAL A 149 -3.83 -1.31 -41.28
C VAL A 149 -2.44 -0.87 -40.84
N SER A 150 -2.31 -0.24 -39.67
CA SER A 150 -1.02 0.12 -39.09
C SER A 150 -0.22 -1.06 -38.53
N GLY A 151 -0.87 -2.23 -38.38
CA GLY A 151 -0.26 -3.45 -37.86
C GLY A 151 -0.07 -3.51 -36.35
N ILE A 152 -0.62 -2.56 -35.59
CA ILE A 152 -0.48 -2.46 -34.13
C ILE A 152 -1.83 -2.41 -33.43
N LEU A 153 -1.93 -3.04 -32.28
CA LEU A 153 -3.09 -3.02 -31.40
C LEU A 153 -2.66 -2.46 -30.02
N PRO A 154 -2.89 -1.17 -29.76
CA PRO A 154 -2.61 -0.56 -28.48
C PRO A 154 -3.73 -0.86 -27.49
N VAL A 155 -3.39 -1.35 -26.30
CA VAL A 155 -4.33 -1.60 -25.19
C VAL A 155 -3.73 -1.06 -23.89
N VAL A 156 -4.59 -0.70 -22.94
CA VAL A 156 -4.17 -0.24 -21.62
C VAL A 156 -4.65 -1.23 -20.57
N ALA A 157 -3.75 -1.74 -19.75
CA ALA A 157 -4.10 -2.58 -18.61
C ALA A 157 -4.00 -1.79 -17.31
N THR A 158 -5.10 -1.69 -16.58
CA THR A 158 -5.15 -1.06 -15.26
C THR A 158 -5.39 -2.12 -14.19
N THR A 159 -4.47 -2.19 -13.24
CA THR A 159 -4.59 -3.06 -12.06
C THR A 159 -4.70 -2.21 -10.81
N THR A 160 -5.70 -2.51 -9.97
CA THR A 160 -5.90 -1.85 -8.67
C THR A 160 -5.96 -2.90 -7.59
N LEU A 161 -5.12 -2.79 -6.56
CA LEU A 161 -5.18 -3.63 -5.37
C LEU A 161 -5.61 -2.79 -4.17
N ASN A 162 -6.76 -3.14 -3.61
CA ASN A 162 -7.27 -2.50 -2.40
C ASN A 162 -6.94 -3.36 -1.18
N GLY A 163 -6.38 -2.75 -0.14
CA GLY A 163 -6.01 -3.50 1.05
C GLY A 163 -5.84 -2.68 2.31
N ILE A 164 -5.36 -3.37 3.35
CA ILE A 164 -5.21 -2.86 4.70
C ILE A 164 -3.84 -3.27 5.24
N VAL A 165 -3.11 -2.30 5.77
CA VAL A 165 -1.89 -2.51 6.57
C VAL A 165 -2.29 -2.58 8.04
N ARG A 166 -1.94 -3.69 8.73
CA ARG A 166 -2.24 -3.88 10.15
C ARG A 166 -1.03 -3.61 11.05
N VAL A 167 -0.99 -2.43 11.65
CA VAL A 167 0.08 -2.02 12.58
C VAL A 167 -0.26 -2.48 14.01
N PHE A 168 0.67 -3.16 14.68
CA PHE A 168 0.49 -3.76 16.02
C PHE A 168 -0.74 -4.68 16.14
N GLY A 169 -1.26 -5.21 15.03
CA GLY A 169 -2.44 -6.09 14.99
C GLY A 169 -3.80 -5.39 15.21
N VAL A 170 -3.82 -4.15 15.69
CA VAL A 170 -5.06 -3.41 16.04
C VAL A 170 -5.33 -2.21 15.14
N PHE A 171 -4.29 -1.49 14.69
CA PHE A 171 -4.45 -0.29 13.88
C PHE A 171 -4.51 -0.67 12.40
N LYS A 172 -5.66 -0.40 11.77
CA LYS A 172 -5.90 -0.68 10.36
C LYS A 172 -5.73 0.62 9.56
N HIS A 173 -4.82 0.61 8.60
CA HIS A 173 -4.65 1.69 7.64
C HIS A 173 -4.99 1.19 6.25
N HIS A 174 -5.90 1.89 5.56
CA HIS A 174 -6.20 1.60 4.17
C HIS A 174 -5.00 1.95 3.31
N ALA A 175 -4.65 1.04 2.39
CA ALA A 175 -3.62 1.26 1.41
C ALA A 175 -4.11 0.72 0.07
N VAL A 176 -3.95 1.52 -0.97
CA VAL A 176 -4.35 1.19 -2.33
C VAL A 176 -3.11 1.32 -3.19
N THR A 177 -2.92 0.40 -4.12
CA THR A 177 -1.86 0.51 -5.13
C THR A 177 -2.45 0.29 -6.51
N THR A 178 -2.00 1.11 -7.46
CA THR A 178 -2.53 1.14 -8.83
C THR A 178 -1.40 1.13 -9.84
N SER A 179 -1.63 0.43 -10.95
CA SER A 179 -0.71 0.37 -12.08
C SER A 179 -1.47 0.51 -13.37
N ASP A 180 -1.02 1.43 -14.22
CA ASP A 180 -1.54 1.64 -15.57
C ASP A 180 -0.42 1.31 -16.56
N CYS A 181 -0.68 0.37 -17.45
CA CYS A 181 0.30 -0.11 -18.41
C CYS A 181 -0.20 0.07 -19.83
N ASP A 182 0.50 0.90 -20.58
CA ASP A 182 0.32 1.06 -22.01
C ASP A 182 1.01 -0.12 -22.71
N ILE A 183 0.27 -0.94 -23.43
CA ILE A 183 0.76 -2.17 -24.06
C ILE A 183 0.50 -2.06 -25.56
N THR A 184 1.51 -2.36 -26.38
CA THR A 184 1.35 -2.39 -27.84
C THR A 184 1.67 -3.77 -28.37
N VAL A 185 0.73 -4.36 -29.11
CA VAL A 185 0.86 -5.68 -29.71
C VAL A 185 0.95 -5.57 -31.24
N PHE A 186 1.90 -6.29 -31.84
CA PHE A 186 1.94 -6.45 -33.29
C PHE A 186 0.90 -7.47 -33.75
N VAL A 187 0.02 -7.04 -34.66
CA VAL A 187 -1.10 -7.85 -35.15
C VAL A 187 -0.62 -8.98 -36.07
N ALA A 188 0.41 -8.73 -36.88
CA ALA A 188 0.85 -9.65 -37.94
C ALA A 188 1.45 -10.96 -37.40
N ASN A 189 2.14 -10.90 -36.27
CA ASN A 189 2.87 -12.02 -35.67
C ASN A 189 2.51 -12.28 -34.21
N ALA A 190 1.51 -11.58 -33.66
CA ALA A 190 1.04 -11.73 -32.29
C ALA A 190 2.15 -11.55 -31.22
N THR A 191 3.08 -10.61 -31.44
CA THR A 191 4.16 -10.35 -30.47
C THR A 191 3.99 -9.03 -29.74
N LEU A 192 4.47 -8.99 -28.51
CA LEU A 192 4.57 -7.76 -27.74
C LEU A 192 5.59 -6.83 -28.41
N GLN A 193 5.16 -5.65 -28.83
CA GLN A 193 6.07 -4.63 -29.36
C GLN A 193 6.77 -3.90 -28.23
N SER A 194 5.98 -3.40 -27.27
CA SER A 194 6.46 -2.67 -26.12
C SER A 194 5.37 -2.59 -25.05
N PHE A 195 5.80 -2.34 -23.83
CA PHE A 195 4.91 -1.94 -22.76
C PHE A 195 5.56 -0.87 -21.89
N ASN A 196 4.76 0.04 -21.35
CA ASN A 196 5.20 1.07 -20.43
C ASN A 196 4.22 1.17 -19.28
N CYS A 197 4.69 0.85 -18.08
CA CYS A 197 3.90 0.85 -16.86
C CYS A 197 4.20 2.07 -16.00
N LYS A 198 3.16 2.81 -15.65
CA LYS A 198 3.18 3.87 -14.65
C LYS A 198 2.53 3.36 -13.38
N HIS A 199 3.26 3.47 -12.29
CA HIS A 199 2.74 3.19 -10.97
C HIS A 199 2.22 4.49 -10.38
N ALA A 200 0.92 4.58 -10.15
CA ALA A 200 0.33 5.71 -9.45
C ALA A 200 0.32 5.41 -7.95
N VAL A 201 1.02 6.27 -7.19
CA VAL A 201 0.98 6.33 -5.73
C VAL A 201 -0.08 7.38 -5.39
N LYS A 202 -1.23 6.97 -4.84
CA LYS A 202 -2.28 7.89 -4.39
C LYS A 202 -2.08 8.17 -2.90
N LEU A 203 -1.31 9.24 -2.63
CA LEU A 203 -1.10 9.82 -1.29
C LEU A 203 -2.39 10.42 -0.72
#